data_AF-A0A3D5F9S6-F1
#
_entry.id   AF-A0A3D5F9S6-F1
#
_cell.length_a   1.000
_cell.length_b   1.000
_cell.length_c   1.000
_cell.angle_alpha   90.00
_cell.angle_beta   90.00
_cell.angle_gamma   90.00
#
_symmetry.space_group_name_H-M   'P 1'
#
loop_
_entity.id
_entity.type
_entity.pdbx_description
1 polymer ?
#
loop_
_entity_poly.entity_id
_entity_poly.type
_entity_poly.pdbx_seq_one_letter_code
_entity_poly.pdbx_strand_id
1 'polypeptide(L)' 'MIGDMPEQNKAHMLGSFCPNTLFPYARETISNLVNRGTFPPLNLAPVNFDAIFAAYMQKRAQEAQASQQQLDA' A
#
# COMPACT_ATOMS: atom_id res chain seq x y z
N MET A 1 -9.03 -20.01 -0.30
CA MET A 1 -8.28 -19.56 -1.51
C MET A 1 -7.19 -18.52 -1.24
N ILE A 2 -7.28 -17.64 -0.22
CA ILE A 2 -6.14 -16.75 0.16
C ILE A 2 -5.16 -17.40 1.15
N GLY A 3 -5.64 -18.30 2.02
CA GLY A 3 -4.82 -18.97 3.03
C GLY A 3 -3.70 -19.85 2.47
N ASP A 4 -3.86 -20.38 1.24
CA ASP A 4 -2.95 -21.37 0.63
C ASP A 4 -1.89 -20.76 -0.31
N MET A 5 -1.90 -19.43 -0.50
CA MET A 5 -0.97 -18.79 -1.45
C MET A 5 0.47 -18.70 -0.90
N PRO A 6 1.50 -18.77 -1.77
CA PRO A 6 2.89 -18.50 -1.39
C PRO A 6 3.03 -17.11 -0.76
N GLU A 7 3.89 -16.98 0.25
CA GLU A 7 4.01 -15.78 1.09
C GLU A 7 4.31 -14.51 0.29
N GLN A 8 5.12 -14.65 -0.77
CA GLN A 8 5.46 -13.54 -1.67
C GLN A 8 4.26 -13.08 -2.51
N ASN A 9 3.40 -14.01 -2.94
CA ASN A 9 2.17 -13.68 -3.67
C ASN A 9 1.13 -13.07 -2.73
N LYS A 10 1.06 -13.54 -1.46
CA LYS A 10 0.22 -12.91 -0.43
C LYS A 10 0.66 -11.48 -0.16
N ALA A 11 1.96 -11.22 -0.04
CA ALA A 11 2.49 -9.88 0.21
C ALA A 11 2.12 -8.92 -0.93
N HIS A 12 2.29 -9.33 -2.18
CA HIS A 12 1.89 -8.50 -3.34
C HIS A 12 0.37 -8.29 -3.40
N MET A 13 -0.41 -9.33 -3.15
CA MET A 13 -1.88 -9.24 -3.16
C MET A 13 -2.38 -8.26 -2.09
N LEU A 14 -1.85 -8.35 -0.85
CA LEU A 14 -2.24 -7.46 0.24
C LEU A 14 -1.67 -6.05 0.08
N GLY A 15 -0.46 -5.93 -0.45
CA GLY A 15 0.27 -4.66 -0.54
C GLY A 15 -0.10 -3.79 -1.74
N SER A 16 -0.54 -4.40 -2.85
CA SER A 16 -0.92 -3.65 -4.05
C SER A 16 -2.36 -3.92 -4.50
N PHE A 17 -2.72 -5.19 -4.72
CA PHE A 17 -3.98 -5.52 -5.38
C PHE A 17 -5.23 -5.18 -4.55
N CYS A 18 -5.24 -5.55 -3.27
CA CYS A 18 -6.31 -5.23 -2.33
C CYS A 18 -6.52 -3.71 -2.20
N PRO A 19 -5.49 -2.89 -1.88
CA PRO A 19 -5.67 -1.45 -1.76
C PRO A 19 -6.03 -0.79 -3.08
N ASN A 20 -5.53 -1.26 -4.23
CA ASN A 20 -5.91 -0.73 -5.54
C ASN A 20 -7.40 -0.95 -5.85
N THR A 21 -7.97 -2.06 -5.40
CA THR A 21 -9.41 -2.34 -5.51
C THR A 21 -10.25 -1.48 -4.55
N LEU A 22 -9.75 -1.24 -3.34
CA LEU A 22 -10.45 -0.45 -2.31
C LEU A 22 -10.34 1.07 -2.53
N PHE A 23 -9.29 1.52 -3.23
CA PHE A 23 -8.98 2.94 -3.40
C PHE A 23 -10.09 3.76 -4.10
N PRO A 24 -10.76 3.29 -5.17
CA PRO A 24 -11.88 4.01 -5.77
C PRO A 24 -13.01 4.31 -4.77
N TYR A 25 -13.34 3.35 -3.90
CA TYR A 25 -14.37 3.51 -2.87
C TYR A 25 -13.95 4.49 -1.78
N ALA A 26 -12.70 4.40 -1.33
CA ALA A 26 -12.15 5.34 -0.36
C ALA A 26 -12.14 6.77 -0.92
N ARG A 27 -11.73 6.93 -2.19
CA ARG A 27 -11.73 8.22 -2.88
C ARG A 27 -13.12 8.82 -2.95
N GLU A 28 -14.12 8.06 -3.38
CA GLU A 28 -15.50 8.54 -3.44
C GLU A 28 -16.02 8.95 -2.05
N THR A 29 -15.76 8.13 -1.03
CA THR A 29 -16.16 8.41 0.35
C THR A 29 -15.58 9.73 0.84
N ILE A 30 -14.28 9.95 0.61
CA ILE A 30 -13.58 11.19 0.97
C ILE A 30 -14.16 12.38 0.19
N SER A 31 -14.34 12.26 -1.13
CA SER A 31 -14.95 13.33 -1.92
C SER A 31 -16.37 13.66 -1.44
N ASN A 32 -17.17 12.67 -1.05
CA ASN A 32 -18.52 12.89 -0.49
C ASN A 32 -18.47 13.63 0.85
N LEU A 33 -17.57 13.23 1.75
CA LEU A 33 -17.33 13.92 3.03
C LEU A 33 -16.92 15.38 2.85
N VAL A 34 -15.97 15.65 1.93
CA VAL A 34 -15.49 17.01 1.63
C VAL A 34 -16.62 17.88 1.07
N ASN A 35 -17.40 17.35 0.13
CA ASN A 35 -18.56 18.05 -0.43
C ASN A 35 -19.62 18.35 0.64
N ARG A 36 -19.92 17.39 1.54
CA ARG A 36 -20.83 17.60 2.68
C ARG A 36 -20.31 18.64 3.67
N GLY A 37 -19.00 18.76 3.81
CA GLY A 37 -18.35 19.80 4.59
C GLY A 37 -18.36 21.18 3.92
N THR A 38 -19.02 21.35 2.77
CA THR A 38 -19.06 22.60 1.98
C THR A 38 -17.66 23.11 1.57
N PHE A 39 -16.67 22.21 1.56
CA PHE A 39 -15.34 22.51 1.06
C PHE A 39 -15.27 22.34 -0.47
N PRO A 40 -14.26 22.94 -1.13
CA PRO A 40 -14.03 22.72 -2.55
C PRO A 40 -13.86 21.22 -2.87
N PRO A 41 -14.26 20.77 -4.08
CA PRO A 41 -14.14 19.37 -4.48
C PRO A 41 -12.69 18.87 -4.36
N LEU A 42 -12.49 17.82 -3.57
CA LEU A 42 -11.21 17.14 -3.45
C LEU A 42 -11.22 15.88 -4.30
N ASN A 43 -10.50 15.90 -5.41
CA ASN A 43 -10.28 14.76 -6.28
C ASN A 43 -8.90 14.16 -5.98
N LEU A 44 -8.86 13.01 -5.32
CA LEU A 44 -7.59 12.32 -5.10
C LEU A 44 -7.00 11.88 -6.44
N ALA A 45 -5.71 12.18 -6.62
CA ALA A 45 -4.95 11.69 -7.76
C ALA A 45 -4.86 10.15 -7.71
N PRO A 46 -4.73 9.49 -8.87
CA PRO A 46 -4.50 8.05 -8.92
C PRO A 46 -3.23 7.68 -8.12
N VAL A 47 -3.33 6.68 -7.25
CA VAL A 47 -2.21 6.16 -6.47
C VAL A 47 -1.71 4.87 -7.12
N ASN A 48 -0.40 4.75 -7.31
CA ASN A 48 0.23 3.53 -7.81
C ASN A 48 0.69 2.66 -6.63
N PHE A 49 -0.16 1.70 -6.24
CA PHE A 49 0.14 0.81 -5.12
C PHE A 49 1.23 -0.24 -5.43
N ASP A 50 1.48 -0.56 -6.71
CA ASP A 50 2.59 -1.45 -7.11
C ASP A 50 3.94 -0.80 -6.79
N ALA A 51 4.09 0.48 -7.12
CA ALA A 51 5.30 1.25 -6.82
C ALA A 51 5.53 1.40 -5.31
N ILE A 52 4.45 1.61 -4.54
CA ILE A 52 4.51 1.69 -3.07
C ILE A 52 4.96 0.34 -2.48
N PHE A 53 4.42 -0.77 -2.99
CA PHE A 53 4.79 -2.10 -2.53
C PHE A 53 6.25 -2.45 -2.90
N ALA A 54 6.71 -2.08 -4.10
CA ALA A 54 8.09 -2.27 -4.52
C ALA A 54 9.07 -1.50 -3.60
N ALA A 55 8.77 -0.23 -3.30
CA ALA A 55 9.56 0.58 -2.37
C ALA A 55 9.57 -0.03 -0.95
N TYR A 56 8.43 -0.56 -0.49
CA TYR A 56 8.32 -1.24 0.80
C TYR A 56 9.21 -2.49 0.88
N MET A 57 9.21 -3.33 -0.16
CA MET A 57 10.06 -4.53 -0.23
C MET A 57 11.55 -4.17 -0.27
N GLN A 58 11.93 -3.13 -1.02
CA GLN A 58 13.31 -2.67 -1.07
C GLN A 58 13.79 -2.16 0.30
N LYS A 59 12.95 -1.40 1.01
CA LYS A 59 13.25 -0.93 2.36
C LYS A 59 13.44 -2.09 3.35
N ARG A 60 12.58 -3.10 3.30
CA ARG A 60 12.73 -4.32 4.13
C ARG A 60 14.01 -5.09 3.84
N ALA A 61 14.41 -5.19 2.58
CA ALA A 61 15.68 -5.84 2.21
C ALA A 61 16.90 -5.09 2.77
N GLN A 62 16.87 -3.75 2.76
CA GLN A 62 17.91 -2.90 3.34
C GLN A 62 17.97 -3.02 4.87
N GLU A 63 16.81 -3.03 5.55
CA GLU A 63 16.72 -3.20 7.01
C GLU A 63 17.23 -4.58 7.45
N ALA A 64 16.95 -5.64 6.67
CA ALA A 64 17.46 -6.98 6.93
C ALA A 64 19.00 -7.07 6.82
N GLN A 65 19.59 -6.38 5.83
CA GLN A 65 21.05 -6.31 5.66
C GLN A 65 21.73 -5.51 6.78
N ALA A 66 21.13 -4.40 7.22
CA ALA A 66 21.65 -3.60 8.33
C ALA A 66 21.60 -4.36 9.67
N SER A 67 20.58 -5.20 9.88
CA SER A 67 20.43 -6.02 11.08
C SER A 67 21.46 -7.17 11.15
N GLN A 68 21.88 -7.72 10.00
CA GLN A 68 22.93 -8.75 9.94
C GLN A 68 24.33 -8.18 10.23
N GLN A 69 24.63 -6.95 9.80
CA GLN A 69 25.94 -6.31 10.07
C GLN A 69 26.16 -5.94 11.55
N GLN A 70 25.10 -5.83 12.35
CA GLN A 70 25.18 -5.54 13.79
C GLN A 70 25.32 -6.79 14.68
N LEU A 71 25.04 -8.00 14.16
CA LEU A 71 25.25 -9.25 14.90
C LEU A 71 26.66 -9.83 14.72
N ASP A 72 27.42 -9.38 13.72
CA ASP A 72 28.80 -9.79 13.42
C ASP A 72 29.86 -8.85 14.03
N ALA A 73 29.47 -7.90 14.89
CA ALA A 73 30.35 -6.95 15.61
C ALA A 73 30.17 -7.06 17.13
#